data_AF-F0KJM9-F1
#
_entry.id   AF-F0KJM9-F1
#
_cell.length_a   1.000
_cell.length_b   1.000
_cell.length_c   1.000
_cell.angle_alpha   90.00
_cell.angle_beta   90.00
_cell.angle_gamma   90.00
#
_symmetry.space_group_name_H-M   'P 1'
#
loop_
_entity.id
_entity.type
_entity.pdbx_description
1 polymer ?
#
loop_
_entity_poly.entity_id
_entity_poly.type
_entity_poly.pdbx_seq_one_letter_code
_entity_poly.pdbx_strand_id
1 'polypeptide(L)'
;MIPAAIPDIYRDLRVLLGWAWTYLIVSELIGTTSGITWFITQQARYQNFDNVYAAILIIGVIGLICDWVLMKLGERMFTWKVGAK
;
A
#
# COMPACT_ATOMS: atom_id res chain seq x y z
N MET A 1 -10.06 -19.32 23.47
CA MET A 1 -9.30 -19.49 22.20
C MET A 1 -9.47 -18.30 21.24
N ILE A 2 -10.62 -17.64 21.20
CA ILE A 2 -10.92 -16.48 20.32
C ILE A 2 -9.97 -15.27 20.48
N PRO A 3 -9.48 -14.86 21.68
CA PRO A 3 -8.65 -13.65 21.82
C PRO A 3 -7.18 -13.84 21.37
N ALA A 4 -6.73 -15.09 21.23
CA ALA A 4 -5.34 -15.41 20.93
C ALA A 4 -5.03 -15.37 19.42
N ALA A 5 -6.01 -15.62 18.56
CA ALA A 5 -5.84 -15.69 17.10
C ALA A 5 -5.96 -14.34 16.39
N ILE A 6 -6.55 -13.32 17.03
CA ILE A 6 -6.72 -11.98 16.48
C ILE A 6 -5.38 -11.33 16.06
N PRO A 7 -4.29 -11.39 16.85
CA PRO A 7 -3.00 -10.85 16.42
C PRO A 7 -2.39 -11.59 15.22
N ASP A 8 -2.58 -12.91 15.10
CA ASP A 8 -2.12 -13.68 13.93
C ASP A 8 -2.91 -13.29 12.67
N ILE A 9 -4.24 -13.17 12.77
CA ILE A 9 -5.08 -12.74 11.63
C ILE A 9 -4.70 -11.34 11.16
N TYR A 10 -4.33 -10.43 12.07
CA TYR A 10 -3.89 -9.10 11.69
C TYR A 10 -2.51 -9.09 11.03
N ARG A 11 -1.60 -9.94 11.49
CA ARG A 11 -0.31 -10.14 10.82
C ARG A 11 -0.53 -10.64 9.39
N ASP A 12 -1.40 -11.63 9.20
CA ASP A 12 -1.74 -12.14 7.88
C ASP A 12 -2.45 -11.09 7.02
N LEU A 13 -3.36 -10.30 7.59
CA LEU A 13 -4.01 -9.18 6.89
C LEU A 13 -2.98 -8.17 6.39
N ARG A 14 -1.98 -7.81 7.21
CA ARG A 14 -0.92 -6.88 6.81
C ARG A 14 -0.08 -7.44 5.66
N VAL A 15 0.24 -8.74 5.71
CA VAL A 15 0.92 -9.42 4.60
C VAL A 15 0.05 -9.36 3.35
N LEU A 16 -1.21 -9.80 3.42
CA LEU A 16 -2.13 -9.80 2.29
C LEU A 16 -2.36 -8.40 1.70
N LEU A 17 -2.34 -7.34 2.51
CA LEU A 17 -2.42 -5.95 2.03
C LEU A 17 -1.18 -5.52 1.26
N GLY A 18 0.01 -5.93 1.68
CA GLY A 18 1.23 -5.73 0.90
C GLY A 18 1.15 -6.41 -0.47
N TRP A 19 0.54 -7.59 -0.53
CA TRP A 19 0.28 -8.29 -1.80
C TRP A 19 -0.82 -7.61 -2.62
N ALA A 20 -1.89 -7.15 -1.98
CA ALA A 20 -2.97 -6.41 -2.65
C ALA A 20 -2.44 -5.11 -3.28
N TRP A 21 -1.49 -4.44 -2.63
CA TRP A 21 -0.82 -3.24 -3.16
C TRP A 21 -0.08 -3.52 -4.47
N THR A 22 0.70 -4.60 -4.54
CA THR A 22 1.40 -4.96 -5.79
C THR A 22 0.41 -5.37 -6.88
N TYR A 23 -0.65 -6.09 -6.54
CA TYR A 23 -1.73 -6.43 -7.46
C TYR A 23 -2.49 -5.20 -7.97
N LEU A 24 -2.72 -4.18 -7.15
CA LEU A 24 -3.32 -2.91 -7.57
C LEU A 24 -2.47 -2.26 -8.66
N ILE A 25 -1.16 -2.16 -8.45
CA ILE A 25 -0.22 -1.62 -9.44
C ILE A 25 -0.29 -2.42 -10.75
N VAL A 26 -0.27 -3.76 -10.67
CA VAL A 26 -0.40 -4.63 -11.85
C VAL A 26 -1.75 -4.42 -12.55
N SER A 27 -2.84 -4.30 -11.80
CA SER A 27 -4.17 -4.05 -12.36
C SER A 27 -4.26 -2.69 -13.07
N GLU A 28 -3.59 -1.67 -12.55
CA GLU A 28 -3.52 -0.35 -13.17
C GLU A 28 -2.67 -0.36 -14.45
N LEU A 29 -1.61 -1.17 -14.49
CA LEU A 29 -0.79 -1.39 -15.69
C LEU A 29 -1.57 -2.04 -16.84
N ILE A 30 -2.43 -3.01 -16.54
CA ILE A 30 -3.12 -3.83 -17.55
C ILE A 30 -4.47 -3.21 -17.94
N GLY A 31 -5.16 -2.57 -16.99
CA GLY A 31 -6.58 -2.29 -17.08
C GLY A 31 -6.98 -0.86 -17.47
N THR A 32 -6.10 0.15 -17.41
CA THR A 32 -6.53 1.54 -17.60
C THR A 32 -5.65 2.36 -18.55
N THR A 33 -6.31 3.22 -19.33
CA THR A 33 -5.70 4.30 -20.11
C THR A 33 -5.50 5.58 -19.27
N SER A 34 -5.75 5.51 -17.95
CA SER A 34 -5.58 6.62 -17.01
C SER A 34 -5.24 6.10 -15.61
N GLY A 35 -4.01 6.37 -15.17
CA GLY A 35 -3.44 5.96 -13.88
C GLY A 35 -2.06 6.57 -13.67
N ILE A 36 -1.51 6.48 -12.47
CA ILE A 36 -0.15 6.98 -12.14
C ILE A 36 0.87 6.18 -12.94
N THR A 37 0.67 4.86 -13.05
CA THR A 37 1.62 4.01 -13.78
C THR A 37 1.55 4.25 -15.29
N TRP A 38 0.35 4.53 -15.81
CA TRP A 38 0.17 4.97 -17.19
C TRP A 38 0.83 6.34 -17.45
N PHE A 39 0.74 7.27 -16.50
CA PHE A 39 1.42 8.56 -16.61
C PHE A 39 2.94 8.39 -16.67
N ILE A 40 3.53 7.49 -15.88
CA ILE A 40 4.97 7.18 -15.92
C ILE A 40 5.38 6.68 -17.30
N THR A 41 4.67 5.69 -17.86
CA THR A 41 5.03 5.11 -19.17
C THR A 41 4.85 6.12 -20.30
N GLN A 42 3.85 6.99 -20.20
CA GLN A 42 3.63 8.08 -21.14
C GLN A 42 4.74 9.13 -21.07
N GLN A 43 5.12 9.61 -19.88
CA GLN A 43 6.22 10.57 -19.71
C GLN A 43 7.58 9.98 -20.10
N ALA A 44 7.81 8.69 -19.84
CA ALA A 44 9.00 7.97 -20.28
C ALA A 44 9.10 7.95 -21.82
N ARG A 45 7.97 7.79 -22.53
CA ARG A 45 7.90 7.89 -24.00
C ARG A 45 8.23 9.29 -24.53
N TYR A 46 7.88 10.34 -23.77
CA TYR A 46 8.22 11.73 -24.12
C TYR A 46 9.65 12.13 -23.70
N GLN A 47 10.48 11.20 -23.20
CA GLN A 47 11.83 11.46 -22.69
C GLN A 47 11.92 12.50 -21.54
N ASN A 48 10.79 12.78 -20.89
CA ASN A 48 10.72 13.69 -19.74
C ASN A 48 11.01 12.91 -18.45
N PHE A 49 12.29 12.56 -18.24
CA PHE A 49 12.70 11.76 -17.08
C PHE A 49 12.41 12.45 -15.74
N ASP A 50 12.44 13.78 -15.67
CA ASP A 50 12.09 14.54 -14.46
C ASP A 50 10.70 14.17 -13.92
N ASN A 51 9.71 14.06 -14.81
CA ASN A 51 8.34 13.71 -14.45
C ASN A 51 8.20 12.23 -14.08
N VAL A 52 8.98 11.35 -14.70
CA VAL A 52 9.03 9.91 -14.37
C VAL A 52 9.54 9.72 -12.94
N TYR A 53 10.64 10.38 -12.59
CA TYR A 53 11.19 10.31 -11.23
C TYR A 53 10.22 10.87 -10.19
N ALA A 54 9.57 12.01 -10.47
CA ALA A 54 8.54 12.57 -9.58
C ALA A 54 7.39 11.58 -9.34
N ALA A 55 6.91 10.91 -10.39
CA ALA A 55 5.82 9.94 -10.28
C ALA A 55 6.23 8.65 -9.54
N ILE A 56 7.46 8.14 -9.74
CA ILE A 56 7.99 7.02 -8.94
C ILE A 56 8.04 7.39 -7.46
N LEU A 57 8.47 8.61 -7.14
CA LEU A 57 8.54 9.12 -5.77
C LEU A 57 7.14 9.20 -5.16
N ILE A 58 6.14 9.67 -5.92
CA ILE A 58 4.73 9.69 -5.49
C ILE A 58 4.23 8.27 -5.18
N ILE A 59 4.50 7.28 -6.03
CA ILE A 59 4.08 5.88 -5.76
C ILE A 59 4.73 5.35 -4.48
N GLY A 60 6.03 5.61 -4.28
CA GLY A 60 6.73 5.23 -3.06
C GLY A 60 6.13 5.88 -1.80
N VAL A 61 5.76 7.15 -1.89
CA VAL A 61 5.10 7.89 -0.81
C VAL A 61 3.71 7.33 -0.53
N ILE A 62 2.90 7.01 -1.55
CA ILE A 62 1.59 6.40 -1.35
C ILE A 62 1.72 5.03 -0.69
N GLY A 63 2.69 4.20 -1.10
CA GLY A 63 2.97 2.92 -0.46
C GLY A 63 3.35 3.06 1.01
N LEU A 64 4.19 4.05 1.35
CA LEU A 64 4.54 4.38 2.73
C LEU A 64 3.34 4.87 3.54
N ILE A 65 2.51 5.75 2.97
CA ILE A 65 1.28 6.24 3.61
C ILE A 65 0.33 5.06 3.87
N CYS A 66 0.16 4.16 2.91
CA CYS A 66 -0.64 2.95 3.08
C CYS A 66 -0.11 2.08 4.23
N ASP A 67 1.19 1.79 4.28
CA ASP A 67 1.76 1.02 5.39
C ASP A 67 1.57 1.73 6.75
N TRP A 68 1.73 3.06 6.78
CA TRP A 68 1.56 3.85 7.99
C TRP A 68 0.11 3.92 8.47
N VAL A 69 -0.85 4.09 7.55
CA VAL A 69 -2.29 4.04 7.84
C VAL A 69 -2.66 2.68 8.40
N LEU A 70 -2.13 1.59 7.81
CA LEU A 70 -2.39 0.23 8.28
C LEU A 70 -1.82 0.01 9.68
N MET A 71 -0.59 0.45 9.95
CA MET A 71 0.00 0.40 11.29
C MET A 71 -0.89 1.10 12.31
N LYS A 72 -1.38 2.32 12.00
CA LYS A 72 -2.30 3.06 12.88
C LYS A 72 -3.66 2.38 13.05
N LEU A 73 -4.18 1.76 11.99
CA LEU A 73 -5.43 1.01 12.05
C LEU A 73 -5.30 -0.21 12.98
N GLY A 74 -4.15 -0.89 12.93
CA GLY A 74 -3.79 -1.94 13.88
C GLY A 74 -3.78 -1.43 15.32
N GLU A 75 -3.04 -0.37 15.61
CA GLU A 75 -2.99 0.18 16.97
C GLU A 75 -4.38 0.57 17.51
N ARG A 76 -5.26 1.12 16.66
CA ARG A 76 -6.66 1.40 17.03
C ARG A 76 -7.49 0.13 17.27
N MET A 77 -7.39 -0.88 16.39
CA MET A 77 -8.18 -2.10 16.52
C MET A 77 -7.68 -3.01 17.67
N PHE A 78 -6.41 -2.93 18.03
CA PHE A 78 -5.78 -3.71 19.11
C PHE A 78 -5.65 -2.95 20.44
N THR A 79 -6.41 -1.87 20.65
CA THR A 79 -6.44 -1.12 21.93
C THR A 79 -6.80 -1.99 23.16
N TRP A 80 -7.44 -3.15 22.97
CA TRP A 80 -7.84 -4.04 24.07
C TRP A 80 -6.67 -4.79 24.76
N LYS A 81 -5.43 -4.74 24.23
CA LYS A 81 -4.25 -5.34 24.88
C LYS A 81 -3.30 -4.37 25.58
N VAL A 82 -3.57 -3.07 25.60
CA VAL A 82 -2.77 -2.12 26.42
C VAL A 82 -3.35 -1.96 27.84
N GLY A 83 -4.54 -2.51 28.11
CA GLY A 83 -5.20 -2.46 29.42
C GLY A 83 -4.98 -3.67 30.35
N ALA A 84 -4.22 -4.69 29.93
CA ALA A 84 -3.90 -5.83 30.79
C ALA A 84 -2.42 -5.77 31.18
N LYS A 85 -2.10 -4.84 32.08
CA LYS A 85 -0.87 -4.87 32.86
C LYS A 85 -1.19 -5.36 34.26
#